data_AF-A0A2P2FWX6-F1
#
_entry.id   AF-A0A2P2FWX6-F1
#
_cell.length_a   1.000
_cell.length_b   1.000
_cell.length_c   1.000
_cell.angle_alpha   90.00
_cell.angle_beta   90.00
_cell.angle_gamma   90.00
#
_symmetry.space_group_name_H-M   'P 1'
#
loop_
_entity.id
_entity.type
_entity.pdbx_description
1 polymer ?
#
loop_
_entity_poly.entity_id
_entity_poly.type
_entity_poly.pdbx_seq_one_letter_code
_entity_poly.pdbx_strand_id
1 'polypeptide(L)'
;MRKPVSRLLSVTMLTGALVAGGPAAASAGPAPATAAASVGSLDVEVGDEHVVTGELAPCDVDGPLSAKTQGGSVGDFARFGGGESRCGRNGAVAIGEAAGRRFETTLLKRFGGPVIKVRSFMAKCSTTEDGSLGYIEFGDVTGFTLPENIPQNYRLTIPGGKAGTPLASLTVNETVTPTPPDGSLVTHMLHIKLFPQGGGPAKGDIYLGTARCDPYGKKKP
;
A
#
# COMPACT_ATOMS: atom_id res chain seq x y z
N MET A 1 -47.27 -19.53 -68.98
CA MET A 1 -47.65 -20.93 -69.28
C MET A 1 -46.41 -21.68 -69.78
N ARG A 2 -46.24 -22.98 -69.49
CA ARG A 2 -45.12 -23.88 -69.91
C ARG A 2 -43.70 -23.60 -69.35
N LYS A 3 -43.24 -24.52 -68.47
CA LYS A 3 -41.88 -25.16 -68.49
C LYS A 3 -41.84 -26.15 -69.69
N PRO A 4 -40.72 -26.75 -70.19
CA PRO A 4 -39.49 -27.26 -69.54
C PRO A 4 -38.25 -26.38 -69.90
N VAL A 5 -36.96 -26.75 -69.95
CA VAL A 5 -36.18 -28.03 -69.99
C VAL A 5 -34.88 -27.89 -69.16
N SER A 6 -34.25 -29.02 -68.77
CA SER A 6 -32.96 -29.07 -68.05
C SER A 6 -31.80 -29.55 -68.94
N ARG A 7 -30.58 -29.10 -68.66
CA ARG A 7 -29.34 -29.81 -69.01
C ARG A 7 -28.38 -29.82 -67.82
N LEU A 8 -28.09 -31.02 -67.33
CA LEU A 8 -26.98 -31.27 -66.41
C LEU A 8 -25.66 -31.28 -67.19
N LEU A 9 -24.61 -30.72 -66.59
CA LEU A 9 -23.22 -31.01 -66.91
C LEU A 9 -22.40 -30.95 -65.63
N SER A 10 -22.10 -32.12 -65.07
CA SER A 10 -21.28 -32.26 -63.87
C SER A 10 -19.81 -31.98 -64.19
N VAL A 11 -19.14 -31.19 -63.36
CA VAL A 11 -17.67 -31.08 -63.36
C VAL A 11 -17.17 -31.29 -61.93
N THR A 12 -16.02 -31.95 -61.81
CA THR A 12 -15.51 -32.58 -60.60
C THR A 12 -15.06 -31.60 -59.51
N MET A 13 -15.08 -32.05 -58.26
CA MET A 13 -14.56 -31.31 -57.10
C MET A 13 -13.09 -30.91 -57.25
N LEU A 14 -12.73 -29.73 -56.75
CA LEU A 14 -11.44 -29.50 -56.09
C LEU A 14 -11.67 -28.82 -54.74
N THR A 15 -10.85 -29.19 -53.77
CA THR A 15 -10.94 -28.78 -52.36
C THR A 15 -10.46 -27.36 -52.12
N GLY A 16 -11.26 -26.54 -51.44
CA GLY A 16 -10.84 -25.32 -50.74
C GLY A 16 -11.31 -25.40 -49.28
N ALA A 17 -10.40 -25.22 -48.32
CA ALA A 17 -10.68 -25.59 -46.93
C ALA A 17 -11.55 -24.58 -46.17
N LEU A 18 -12.42 -25.10 -45.30
CA LEU A 18 -12.95 -24.37 -44.16
C LEU A 18 -11.79 -24.05 -43.21
N VAL A 19 -11.38 -22.78 -43.13
CA VAL A 19 -10.46 -22.29 -42.10
C VAL A 19 -11.22 -21.35 -41.18
N ALA A 20 -11.12 -21.59 -39.87
CA ALA A 20 -11.98 -21.04 -38.85
C ALA A 20 -12.03 -19.50 -38.85
N GLY A 21 -13.23 -18.96 -38.59
CA GLY A 21 -13.36 -17.66 -37.93
C GLY A 21 -12.81 -17.77 -36.51
N GLY A 22 -11.49 -17.62 -36.36
CA GLY A 22 -10.85 -17.59 -35.06
C GLY A 22 -11.36 -16.39 -34.23
N PRO A 23 -11.48 -16.51 -32.90
CA PRO A 23 -11.81 -15.36 -32.07
C PRO A 23 -10.73 -14.30 -32.24
N ALA A 24 -11.14 -13.07 -32.55
CA ALA A 24 -10.21 -11.94 -32.57
C ALA A 24 -9.60 -11.81 -31.18
N ALA A 25 -8.29 -12.06 -31.06
CA ALA A 25 -7.56 -11.85 -29.83
C ALA A 25 -7.53 -10.35 -29.53
N ALA A 26 -8.49 -9.90 -28.72
CA ALA A 26 -8.50 -8.55 -28.19
C ALA A 26 -7.29 -8.40 -27.27
N SER A 27 -6.20 -7.86 -27.81
CA SER A 27 -5.03 -7.48 -27.03
C SER A 27 -5.47 -6.53 -25.93
N ALA A 28 -5.53 -7.04 -24.70
CA ALA A 28 -5.71 -6.19 -23.53
C ALA A 28 -4.56 -5.18 -23.52
N GLY A 29 -4.90 -3.90 -23.54
CA GLY A 29 -3.91 -2.84 -23.33
C GLY A 29 -3.25 -2.98 -21.96
N PRO A 30 -2.16 -2.23 -21.69
CA PRO A 30 -1.60 -2.12 -20.34
C PRO A 30 -2.70 -1.86 -19.32
N ALA A 31 -2.67 -2.56 -18.19
CA ALA A 31 -3.66 -2.32 -17.14
C ALA A 31 -3.49 -0.87 -16.63
N PRO A 32 -4.59 -0.18 -16.28
CA PRO A 32 -4.51 1.20 -15.84
C PRO A 32 -3.74 1.27 -14.52
N ALA A 33 -2.87 2.27 -14.39
CA ALA A 33 -2.12 2.57 -13.18
C ALA A 33 -3.01 2.47 -11.92
N THR A 34 -2.53 1.84 -10.86
CA THR A 34 -3.27 1.70 -9.60
C THR A 34 -2.64 2.50 -8.47
N ALA A 35 -3.46 2.95 -7.53
CA ALA A 35 -3.00 3.50 -6.27
C ALA A 35 -4.01 3.22 -5.14
N ALA A 36 -3.51 3.10 -3.92
CA ALA A 36 -4.31 2.96 -2.70
C ALA A 36 -3.60 3.62 -1.53
N ALA A 37 -4.33 4.03 -0.51
CA ALA A 37 -3.74 4.63 0.69
C ALA A 37 -4.59 4.42 1.94
N SER A 38 -3.95 4.34 3.11
CA SER A 38 -4.60 4.19 4.41
C SER A 38 -3.89 5.04 5.48
N VAL A 39 -4.67 5.54 6.44
CA VAL A 39 -4.18 6.43 7.50
C VAL A 39 -3.19 5.70 8.43
N GLY A 40 -3.30 4.38 8.51
CA GLY A 40 -2.37 3.51 9.20
C GLY A 40 -3.00 2.16 9.54
N SER A 41 -2.22 1.32 10.19
CA SER A 41 -2.63 0.01 10.68
C SER A 41 -1.74 -0.41 11.84
N LEU A 42 -2.17 -1.41 12.62
CA LEU A 42 -1.26 -2.25 13.37
C LEU A 42 -1.66 -3.72 13.33
N ASP A 43 -0.66 -4.56 13.50
CA ASP A 43 -0.75 -5.98 13.82
C ASP A 43 0.32 -6.25 14.88
N VAL A 44 -0.10 -6.44 16.13
CA VAL A 44 0.79 -6.48 17.29
C VAL A 44 0.35 -7.58 18.26
N GLU A 45 1.29 -8.40 18.70
CA GLU A 45 1.12 -9.34 19.82
C GLU A 45 1.81 -8.78 21.07
N VAL A 46 1.13 -8.80 22.22
CA VAL A 46 1.65 -8.38 23.54
C VAL A 46 1.30 -9.44 24.58
N GLY A 47 2.30 -10.19 25.05
CA GLY A 47 2.03 -11.41 25.82
C GLY A 47 1.15 -12.38 25.00
N ASP A 48 -0.01 -12.74 25.55
CA ASP A 48 -1.00 -13.60 24.90
C ASP A 48 -2.08 -12.84 24.10
N GLU A 49 -2.07 -11.49 24.10
CA GLU A 49 -3.06 -10.66 23.39
C GLU A 49 -2.59 -10.34 21.95
N HIS A 50 -3.37 -10.71 20.94
CA HIS A 50 -3.17 -10.31 19.54
C HIS A 50 -4.14 -9.19 19.17
N VAL A 51 -3.61 -8.06 18.75
CA VAL A 51 -4.37 -6.82 18.48
C VAL A 51 -4.10 -6.34 17.06
N VAL A 52 -5.17 -6.24 16.26
CA VAL A 52 -5.11 -5.85 14.85
C VAL A 52 -6.21 -4.85 14.51
N THR A 53 -5.91 -3.84 13.68
CA THR A 53 -6.91 -2.84 13.21
C THR A 53 -7.48 -3.12 11.83
N GLY A 54 -6.76 -3.88 11.00
CA GLY A 54 -6.85 -3.71 9.54
C GLY A 54 -6.37 -2.32 9.10
N GLU A 55 -6.69 -1.91 7.89
CA GLU A 55 -6.37 -0.56 7.40
C GLU A 55 -7.38 0.48 7.90
N LEU A 56 -6.89 1.56 8.52
CA LEU A 56 -7.72 2.66 8.96
C LEU A 56 -8.00 3.63 7.80
N ALA A 57 -9.28 3.76 7.45
CA ALA A 57 -9.74 4.57 6.31
C ALA A 57 -8.97 4.27 5.01
N PRO A 58 -9.12 3.07 4.42
CA PRO A 58 -8.50 2.74 3.15
C PRO A 58 -9.23 3.44 1.98
N CYS A 59 -8.48 3.95 1.02
CA CYS A 59 -8.95 4.29 -0.31
C CYS A 59 -8.24 3.43 -1.36
N ASP A 60 -8.89 3.22 -2.50
CA ASP A 60 -8.30 2.59 -3.68
C ASP A 60 -8.90 3.24 -4.94
N VAL A 61 -8.12 3.42 -6.01
CA VAL A 61 -8.61 4.00 -7.28
C VAL A 61 -9.67 3.15 -7.99
N ASP A 62 -9.76 1.86 -7.67
CA ASP A 62 -10.81 0.94 -8.14
C ASP A 62 -11.85 0.64 -7.04
N GLY A 63 -11.82 1.38 -5.93
CA GLY A 63 -12.71 1.25 -4.78
C GLY A 63 -13.22 2.60 -4.27
N PRO A 64 -13.29 2.83 -2.94
CA PRO A 64 -13.67 4.14 -2.41
C PRO A 64 -12.56 5.15 -2.67
N LEU A 65 -12.84 6.16 -3.50
CA LEU A 65 -11.88 7.23 -3.85
C LEU A 65 -11.51 8.14 -2.66
N SER A 66 -12.24 8.07 -1.54
CA SER A 66 -11.81 8.64 -0.27
C SER A 66 -12.46 7.93 0.90
N ALA A 67 -11.78 7.87 2.05
CA ALA A 67 -12.31 7.37 3.30
C ALA A 67 -11.87 8.26 4.47
N LYS A 68 -12.61 8.20 5.59
CA LYS A 68 -12.29 8.96 6.81
C LYS A 68 -12.42 8.08 8.05
N THR A 69 -11.59 8.35 9.04
CA THR A 69 -11.67 7.75 10.38
C THR A 69 -11.65 8.85 11.43
N GLN A 70 -12.34 8.64 12.55
CA GLN A 70 -12.20 9.48 13.75
C GLN A 70 -10.98 9.09 14.59
N GLY A 71 -10.31 7.99 14.23
CA GLY A 71 -9.35 7.31 15.09
C GLY A 71 -10.05 6.49 16.18
N GLY A 72 -9.32 6.18 17.24
CA GLY A 72 -9.78 5.34 18.34
C GLY A 72 -8.60 4.83 19.18
N SER A 73 -8.89 4.32 20.37
CA SER A 73 -7.94 3.50 21.13
C SER A 73 -7.90 2.09 20.54
N VAL A 74 -6.73 1.45 20.56
CA VAL A 74 -6.52 0.08 20.08
C VAL A 74 -5.65 -0.66 21.09
N GLY A 75 -6.18 -1.77 21.61
CA GLY A 75 -5.74 -2.31 22.90
C GLY A 75 -5.81 -1.24 23.99
N ASP A 76 -4.96 -1.38 24.99
CA ASP A 76 -4.74 -0.37 26.04
C ASP A 76 -3.47 0.48 25.81
N PHE A 77 -2.77 0.28 24.68
CA PHE A 77 -1.45 0.87 24.42
C PHE A 77 -1.39 1.89 23.28
N ALA A 78 -2.23 1.75 22.23
CA ALA A 78 -2.19 2.61 21.04
C ALA A 78 -3.46 3.47 20.91
N ARG A 79 -3.32 4.65 20.31
CA ARG A 79 -4.45 5.53 20.00
C ARG A 79 -4.19 6.33 18.72
N PHE A 80 -5.02 6.10 17.71
CA PHE A 80 -5.08 6.93 16.50
C PHE A 80 -6.00 8.12 16.75
N GLY A 81 -5.69 9.27 16.14
CA GLY A 81 -6.64 10.36 15.98
C GLY A 81 -7.24 10.37 14.58
N GLY A 82 -8.14 11.32 14.32
CA GLY A 82 -8.85 11.40 13.05
C GLY A 82 -7.96 11.67 11.82
N GLY A 83 -8.26 10.98 10.73
CA GLY A 83 -7.53 11.06 9.47
C GLY A 83 -8.41 10.76 8.27
N GLU A 84 -7.89 10.99 7.08
CA GLU A 84 -8.55 10.70 5.81
C GLU A 84 -7.55 10.22 4.76
N SER A 85 -8.05 9.48 3.79
CA SER A 85 -7.32 9.04 2.60
C SER A 85 -8.06 9.48 1.34
N ARG A 86 -7.31 9.68 0.26
CA ARG A 86 -7.78 10.14 -1.04
C ARG A 86 -7.03 9.41 -2.14
N CYS A 87 -7.78 8.83 -3.07
CA CYS A 87 -7.27 8.06 -4.19
C CYS A 87 -7.93 8.56 -5.48
N GLY A 88 -7.18 8.62 -6.58
CA GLY A 88 -7.73 9.01 -7.88
C GLY A 88 -6.80 8.73 -9.05
N ARG A 89 -7.36 8.86 -10.26
CA ARG A 89 -6.61 8.83 -11.53
C ARG A 89 -6.81 10.11 -12.31
N ASN A 90 -5.78 10.53 -13.04
CA ASN A 90 -5.87 11.55 -14.08
C ASN A 90 -5.05 11.08 -15.29
N GLY A 91 -5.74 10.58 -16.33
CA GLY A 91 -5.09 9.89 -17.44
C GLY A 91 -4.32 8.66 -16.96
N ALA A 92 -3.02 8.59 -17.28
CA ALA A 92 -2.11 7.52 -16.86
C ALA A 92 -1.59 7.66 -15.41
N VAL A 93 -1.79 8.82 -14.76
CA VAL A 93 -1.30 9.06 -13.39
C VAL A 93 -2.34 8.58 -12.38
N ALA A 94 -1.97 7.63 -11.52
CA ALA A 94 -2.71 7.25 -10.33
C ALA A 94 -2.05 7.86 -9.08
N ILE A 95 -2.85 8.34 -8.13
CA ILE A 95 -2.39 8.95 -6.88
C ILE A 95 -3.14 8.32 -5.72
N GLY A 96 -2.40 7.94 -4.68
CA GLY A 96 -2.92 7.56 -3.37
C GLY A 96 -2.27 8.44 -2.30
N GLU A 97 -3.06 8.99 -1.40
CA GLU A 97 -2.64 9.94 -0.37
C GLU A 97 -3.40 9.62 0.94
N ALA A 98 -2.70 9.60 2.07
CA ALA A 98 -3.30 9.40 3.39
C ALA A 98 -2.69 10.34 4.42
N ALA A 99 -3.55 11.05 5.15
CA ALA A 99 -3.19 12.05 6.14
C ALA A 99 -3.87 11.79 7.50
N GLY A 100 -3.12 11.90 8.58
CA GLY A 100 -3.59 11.62 9.94
C GLY A 100 -3.05 12.59 10.98
N ARG A 101 -3.60 12.52 12.20
CA ARG A 101 -3.19 13.39 13.31
C ARG A 101 -3.27 12.70 14.67
N ARG A 102 -2.47 13.19 15.62
CA ARG A 102 -2.48 12.82 17.04
C ARG A 102 -2.36 11.31 17.31
N PHE A 103 -1.55 10.60 16.54
CA PHE A 103 -1.17 9.22 16.87
C PHE A 103 -0.34 9.20 18.16
N GLU A 104 -0.55 8.18 18.98
CA GLU A 104 0.17 7.92 20.22
C GLU A 104 0.28 6.42 20.46
N THR A 105 1.47 5.94 20.85
CA THR A 105 1.63 4.62 21.45
C THR A 105 2.47 4.69 22.73
N THR A 106 1.93 4.09 23.78
CA THR A 106 2.54 3.99 25.11
C THR A 106 3.24 2.65 25.32
N LEU A 107 3.18 1.73 24.34
CA LEU A 107 3.63 0.35 24.50
C LEU A 107 5.07 0.24 25.00
N LEU A 108 6.01 1.00 24.41
CA LEU A 108 7.43 0.97 24.79
C LEU A 108 7.66 1.45 26.23
N LYS A 109 6.79 2.30 26.79
CA LYS A 109 6.86 2.77 28.18
C LYS A 109 6.78 1.63 29.20
N ARG A 110 6.07 0.53 28.87
CA ARG A 110 5.99 -0.69 29.71
C ARG A 110 7.34 -1.36 29.90
N PHE A 111 8.26 -1.12 28.97
CA PHE A 111 9.58 -1.76 28.88
C PHE A 111 10.73 -0.77 29.09
N GLY A 112 10.43 0.40 29.69
CA GLY A 112 11.42 1.44 30.00
C GLY A 112 11.77 2.37 28.82
N GLY A 113 11.03 2.28 27.71
CA GLY A 113 11.15 3.19 26.57
C GLY A 113 10.28 4.46 26.69
N PRO A 114 10.29 5.32 25.66
CA PRO A 114 9.48 6.53 25.61
C PRO A 114 8.02 6.24 25.23
N VAL A 115 7.15 7.24 25.40
CA VAL A 115 5.87 7.30 24.68
C VAL A 115 6.15 7.90 23.30
N ILE A 116 5.76 7.20 22.24
CA ILE A 116 5.87 7.72 20.87
C ILE A 116 4.60 8.52 20.55
N LYS A 117 4.75 9.74 20.04
CA LYS A 117 3.63 10.57 19.53
C LYS A 117 3.97 11.17 18.17
N VAL A 118 2.96 11.32 17.33
CA VAL A 118 3.04 12.07 16.07
C VAL A 118 1.83 13.01 15.97
N ARG A 119 2.08 14.31 15.90
CA ARG A 119 1.03 15.33 15.93
C ARG A 119 0.21 15.37 14.64
N SER A 120 0.86 15.32 13.48
CA SER A 120 0.27 15.27 12.15
C SER A 120 1.21 14.56 11.19
N PHE A 121 0.67 13.91 10.18
CA PHE A 121 1.46 13.17 9.19
C PHE A 121 0.72 13.00 7.87
N MET A 122 1.48 12.78 6.80
CA MET A 122 0.97 12.35 5.50
C MET A 122 1.94 11.36 4.84
N ALA A 123 1.40 10.40 4.09
CA ALA A 123 2.13 9.69 3.05
C ALA A 123 1.37 9.77 1.72
N LYS A 124 2.12 9.74 0.63
CA LYS A 124 1.62 9.88 -0.74
C LYS A 124 2.45 9.04 -1.70
N CYS A 125 1.77 8.43 -2.67
CA CYS A 125 2.39 7.73 -3.78
C CYS A 125 1.68 8.20 -5.07
N SER A 126 2.45 8.61 -6.08
CA SER A 126 1.93 8.96 -7.41
C SER A 126 2.73 8.28 -8.51
N THR A 127 2.05 7.67 -9.47
CA THR A 127 2.71 7.05 -10.62
C THR A 127 3.24 8.11 -11.60
N THR A 128 4.28 7.75 -12.34
CA THR A 128 4.85 8.53 -13.44
C THR A 128 4.83 7.67 -14.72
N GLU A 129 5.39 8.18 -15.82
CA GLU A 129 5.52 7.43 -17.08
C GLU A 129 6.43 6.19 -16.91
N ASP A 130 7.55 6.35 -16.20
CA ASP A 130 8.55 5.29 -16.00
C ASP A 130 8.46 4.52 -14.67
N GLY A 131 7.62 4.96 -13.72
CA GLY A 131 7.67 4.43 -12.35
C GLY A 131 6.68 5.07 -11.36
N SER A 132 7.17 5.32 -10.14
CA SER A 132 6.40 5.87 -9.02
C SER A 132 7.24 6.80 -8.16
N LEU A 133 6.59 7.83 -7.58
CA LEU A 133 7.19 8.77 -6.64
C LEU A 133 6.48 8.69 -5.29
N GLY A 134 7.27 8.51 -4.23
CA GLY A 134 6.83 8.53 -2.84
C GLY A 134 7.10 9.90 -2.21
N TYR A 135 6.19 10.37 -1.36
CA TYR A 135 6.34 11.61 -0.61
C TYR A 135 5.72 11.48 0.78
N ILE A 136 6.34 12.08 1.80
CA ILE A 136 5.90 12.02 3.19
C ILE A 136 6.02 13.39 3.86
N GLU A 137 5.08 13.69 4.76
CA GLU A 137 5.15 14.84 5.65
C GLU A 137 5.05 14.40 7.11
N PHE A 138 5.78 15.10 7.97
CA PHE A 138 5.78 14.90 9.41
C PHE A 138 5.61 16.25 10.12
N GLY A 139 4.63 16.32 11.02
CA GLY A 139 4.59 17.35 12.06
C GLY A 139 5.31 16.88 13.33
N ASP A 140 5.17 17.65 14.41
CA ASP A 140 5.87 17.43 15.68
C ASP A 140 5.84 15.96 16.16
N VAL A 141 7.02 15.43 16.48
CA VAL A 141 7.23 14.09 17.02
C VAL A 141 7.58 14.12 18.50
N THR A 142 7.37 13.02 19.20
CA THR A 142 7.85 12.83 20.58
C THR A 142 8.26 11.38 20.78
N GLY A 143 9.29 11.15 21.57
CA GLY A 143 9.86 9.82 21.85
C GLY A 143 11.01 9.40 20.93
N PHE A 144 11.28 10.16 19.87
CA PHE A 144 12.46 10.03 19.01
C PHE A 144 12.81 11.38 18.41
N THR A 145 14.02 11.51 17.85
CA THR A 145 14.50 12.69 17.13
C THR A 145 14.62 12.40 15.63
N LEU A 146 14.46 13.44 14.81
CA LEU A 146 14.62 13.38 13.36
C LEU A 146 15.70 14.38 12.93
N PRO A 147 16.48 14.09 11.87
CA PRO A 147 17.27 15.10 11.19
C PRO A 147 16.36 16.08 10.44
N GLU A 148 16.85 17.30 10.21
CA GLU A 148 16.15 18.35 9.44
C GLU A 148 15.78 17.88 8.03
N ASN A 149 16.70 17.15 7.38
CA ASN A 149 16.47 16.46 6.11
C ASN A 149 16.40 14.96 6.38
N ILE A 150 15.24 14.33 6.20
CA ILE A 150 14.99 12.91 6.50
C ILE A 150 15.33 12.05 5.27
N PRO A 151 16.39 11.22 5.30
CA PRO A 151 16.69 10.30 4.20
C PRO A 151 15.55 9.30 3.94
N GLN A 152 15.47 8.79 2.72
CA GLN A 152 14.65 7.62 2.43
C GLN A 152 15.14 6.41 3.24
N ASN A 153 14.21 5.61 3.76
CA ASN A 153 14.49 4.46 4.62
C ASN A 153 15.31 4.80 5.89
N TYR A 154 15.16 6.01 6.44
CA TYR A 154 15.90 6.45 7.62
C TYR A 154 15.51 5.61 8.84
N ARG A 155 16.46 4.83 9.36
CA ARG A 155 16.23 3.86 10.43
C ARG A 155 16.77 4.35 11.77
N LEU A 156 15.90 4.35 12.78
CA LEU A 156 16.22 4.56 14.18
C LEU A 156 16.02 3.27 14.99
N THR A 157 16.63 3.23 16.17
CA THR A 157 16.44 2.17 17.17
C THR A 157 16.11 2.81 18.51
N ILE A 158 15.06 2.34 19.15
CA ILE A 158 14.68 2.75 20.51
C ILE A 158 15.28 1.75 21.51
N PRO A 159 16.29 2.14 22.31
CA PRO A 159 16.91 1.25 23.30
C PRO A 159 16.02 1.08 24.54
N GLY A 160 16.17 -0.06 25.22
CA GLY A 160 15.44 -0.42 26.44
C GLY A 160 16.33 -0.57 27.67
N GLY A 161 15.94 0.11 28.75
CA GLY A 161 16.53 -0.03 30.08
C GLY A 161 18.04 0.17 30.13
N LYS A 162 18.70 -0.46 31.13
CA LYS A 162 20.17 -0.40 31.30
C LYS A 162 20.94 -1.35 30.38
N ALA A 163 20.26 -2.27 29.70
CA ALA A 163 20.88 -3.28 28.83
C ALA A 163 20.97 -2.85 27.36
N GLY A 164 20.27 -1.77 26.96
CA GLY A 164 20.31 -1.25 25.59
C GLY A 164 19.52 -2.08 24.56
N THR A 165 18.82 -3.14 24.99
CA THR A 165 18.04 -4.05 24.13
C THR A 165 17.06 -3.26 23.25
N PRO A 166 17.05 -3.43 21.92
CA PRO A 166 16.11 -2.76 21.03
C PRO A 166 14.64 -3.06 21.35
N LEU A 167 13.90 -2.08 21.86
CA LEU A 167 12.45 -2.17 22.09
C LEU A 167 11.66 -1.99 20.78
N ALA A 168 12.19 -1.15 19.88
CA ALA A 168 11.65 -0.97 18.54
C ALA A 168 12.74 -0.53 17.56
N SER A 169 12.56 -0.85 16.28
CA SER A 169 13.16 -0.08 15.18
C SER A 169 12.08 0.80 14.56
N LEU A 170 12.41 2.04 14.25
CA LEU A 170 11.55 2.95 13.49
C LEU A 170 12.15 3.07 12.09
N THR A 171 11.39 2.77 11.03
CA THR A 171 11.73 3.23 9.68
C THR A 171 10.88 4.47 9.36
N VAL A 172 11.53 5.54 8.94
CA VAL A 172 10.91 6.82 8.57
C VAL A 172 11.16 7.07 7.09
N ASN A 173 10.15 7.59 6.38
CA ASN A 173 10.21 7.72 4.91
C ASN A 173 10.55 6.36 4.27
N GLU A 174 9.86 5.31 4.69
CA GLU A 174 10.13 3.94 4.25
C GLU A 174 9.56 3.75 2.83
N THR A 175 10.41 3.28 1.92
CA THR A 175 10.09 3.00 0.52
C THR A 175 10.43 1.54 0.25
N VAL A 176 9.39 0.77 -0.07
CA VAL A 176 9.46 -0.64 -0.43
C VAL A 176 9.10 -0.79 -1.90
N THR A 177 10.01 -1.38 -2.67
CA THR A 177 9.84 -1.71 -4.09
C THR A 177 9.96 -3.22 -4.27
N PRO A 178 9.24 -3.86 -5.22
CA PRO A 178 9.43 -5.27 -5.52
C PRO A 178 10.87 -5.62 -5.93
N THR A 179 11.18 -6.91 -5.90
CA THR A 179 12.46 -7.46 -6.38
C THR A 179 12.15 -8.61 -7.35
N PRO A 180 12.43 -8.46 -8.67
CA PRO A 180 13.00 -7.28 -9.31
C PRO A 180 12.06 -6.05 -9.27
N PRO A 181 12.58 -4.81 -9.35
CA PRO A 181 11.74 -3.62 -9.44
C PRO A 181 10.91 -3.61 -10.73
N ASP A 182 9.63 -3.25 -10.61
CA ASP A 182 8.66 -3.21 -11.71
C ASP A 182 8.02 -1.82 -11.91
N GLY A 183 8.54 -0.79 -11.23
CA GLY A 183 7.99 0.57 -11.23
C GLY A 183 6.94 0.84 -10.15
N SER A 184 6.45 -0.20 -9.45
CA SER A 184 5.55 -0.03 -8.31
C SER A 184 6.30 0.31 -7.01
N LEU A 185 5.56 0.93 -6.10
CA LEU A 185 6.08 1.51 -4.86
C LEU A 185 5.05 1.41 -3.74
N VAL A 186 5.51 1.05 -2.54
CA VAL A 186 4.81 1.32 -1.28
C VAL A 186 5.66 2.28 -0.46
N THR A 187 5.03 3.37 -0.01
CA THR A 187 5.63 4.35 0.89
C THR A 187 4.88 4.34 2.23
N HIS A 188 5.62 4.14 3.32
CA HIS A 188 5.13 4.36 4.68
C HIS A 188 5.81 5.59 5.28
N MET A 189 5.04 6.51 5.85
CA MET A 189 5.59 7.68 6.53
C MET A 189 6.34 7.27 7.81
N LEU A 190 5.76 6.36 8.61
CA LEU A 190 6.43 5.72 9.74
C LEU A 190 6.03 4.25 9.85
N HIS A 191 7.03 3.39 9.99
CA HIS A 191 6.90 2.00 10.38
C HIS A 191 7.59 1.79 11.73
N ILE A 192 6.86 1.23 12.71
CA ILE A 192 7.37 0.90 14.05
C ILE A 192 7.39 -0.63 14.17
N LYS A 193 8.57 -1.24 14.05
CA LYS A 193 8.78 -2.68 14.28
C LYS A 193 9.15 -2.93 15.72
N LEU A 194 8.30 -3.66 16.45
CA LEU A 194 8.48 -3.95 17.87
C LEU A 194 9.48 -5.10 18.07
N PHE A 195 10.36 -4.95 19.06
CA PHE A 195 11.41 -5.91 19.45
C PHE A 195 12.10 -6.60 18.25
N PRO A 196 12.78 -5.83 17.38
CA PRO A 196 13.22 -6.27 16.05
C PRO A 196 14.27 -7.40 16.04
N GLN A 197 14.81 -7.78 17.20
CA GLN A 197 15.73 -8.92 17.38
C GLN A 197 15.01 -10.22 17.78
N GLY A 198 13.69 -10.19 17.99
CA GLY A 198 12.92 -11.30 18.56
C GLY A 198 13.08 -11.42 20.08
N GLY A 199 12.41 -12.42 20.68
CA GLY A 199 12.51 -12.72 22.12
C GLY A 199 11.93 -11.67 23.08
N GLY A 200 11.25 -10.64 22.57
CA GLY A 200 10.61 -9.59 23.38
C GLY A 200 9.22 -9.97 23.90
N PRO A 201 8.73 -9.29 24.96
CA PRO A 201 7.37 -9.44 25.49
C PRO A 201 6.26 -8.88 24.58
N ALA A 202 6.63 -8.26 23.46
CA ALA A 202 5.73 -7.91 22.37
C ALA A 202 6.46 -8.09 21.03
N LYS A 203 5.73 -8.15 19.93
CA LYS A 203 6.25 -8.20 18.55
C LYS A 203 5.18 -7.66 17.58
N GLY A 204 5.55 -7.53 16.31
CA GLY A 204 4.67 -7.02 15.26
C GLY A 204 4.97 -5.57 14.91
N ASP A 205 4.08 -4.96 14.14
CA ASP A 205 4.36 -3.79 13.33
C ASP A 205 3.19 -2.78 13.37
N ILE A 206 3.54 -1.50 13.51
CA ILE A 206 2.58 -0.37 13.45
C ILE A 206 2.98 0.53 12.27
N TYR A 207 2.04 0.79 11.37
CA TYR A 207 2.24 1.67 10.21
C TYR A 207 1.39 2.93 10.34
N LEU A 208 2.00 4.09 10.09
CA LEU A 208 1.31 5.38 9.98
C LEU A 208 1.52 5.91 8.57
N GLY A 209 0.43 6.36 7.94
CA GLY A 209 0.44 6.87 6.57
C GLY A 209 1.03 5.87 5.58
N THR A 210 0.20 5.01 5.02
CA THR A 210 0.58 4.09 3.94
C THR A 210 0.02 4.61 2.62
N ALA A 211 0.84 4.70 1.58
CA ALA A 211 0.40 4.93 0.22
C ALA A 211 1.13 3.97 -0.72
N ARG A 212 0.40 3.24 -1.56
CA ARG A 212 0.94 2.35 -2.61
C ARG A 212 0.52 2.84 -3.99
N CYS A 213 1.38 2.70 -4.98
CA CYS A 213 1.07 2.99 -6.36
C CYS A 213 1.89 2.15 -7.35
N ASP A 214 1.35 1.96 -8.54
CA ASP A 214 1.84 1.01 -9.56
C ASP A 214 1.45 1.54 -10.95
N PRO A 215 2.41 1.96 -11.81
CA PRO A 215 2.13 2.58 -13.10
C PRO A 215 1.53 1.62 -14.13
N TYR A 216 1.77 0.31 -14.00
CA TYR A 216 1.36 -0.70 -14.98
C TYR A 216 0.17 -1.54 -14.53
N GLY A 217 -0.25 -1.36 -13.27
CA GLY A 217 -1.37 -2.06 -12.64
C GLY A 217 -1.09 -3.54 -12.40
N LYS A 218 -2.04 -4.20 -11.71
CA LYS A 218 -1.97 -5.65 -11.49
C LYS A 218 -1.97 -6.40 -12.82
N LYS A 219 -0.80 -6.83 -13.26
CA LYS A 219 -0.64 -7.83 -14.31
C LYS A 219 -1.51 -9.04 -13.95
N LYS A 220 -2.50 -9.31 -14.81
CA LYS A 220 -3.39 -10.45 -14.64
C LYS A 220 -2.56 -11.74 -14.79
N PRO A 221 -2.69 -12.71 -13.87
CA PRO A 221 -2.06 -14.02 -14.02
C PRO A 221 -2.68 -14.83 -15.17
#